data_AF-A0A3Y9C800-F1
#
_entry.id   AF-A0A3Y9C800-F1
#
_cell.length_a   1.000
_cell.length_b   1.000
_cell.length_c   1.000
_cell.angle_alpha   90.00
_cell.angle_beta   90.00
_cell.angle_gamma   90.00
#
_symmetry.space_group_name_H-M   'P 1'
#
loop_
_entity.id
_entity.type
_entity.pdbx_description
1 polymer ?
#
loop_
_entity_poly.entity_id
_entity_poly.type
_entity_poly.pdbx_seq_one_letter_code
_entity_poly.pdbx_strand_id
1 'polypeptide(L)'
;DEYDHENWLDSEDGDELDRALDAILVRNARYCPVLLTLVNEHKEDIEAAGVITDCLRFPGEPSRRWLDRRVLREVVNEVRSIRLA
;
A
#
# COMPACT_ATOMS: atom_id res chain seq x y z
N ASP A 1 -4.96 -0.81 20.69
CA ASP A 1 -5.04 -1.98 19.80
C ASP A 1 -4.69 -1.59 18.36
N GLU A 2 -4.12 -2.49 17.56
CA GLU A 2 -3.63 -2.19 16.19
C GLU A 2 -4.73 -1.70 15.23
N TYR A 3 -6.00 -1.85 15.65
CA TYR A 3 -7.22 -1.47 14.95
C TYR A 3 -7.83 -0.13 15.42
N ASP A 4 -7.29 0.52 16.47
CA ASP A 4 -7.77 1.81 16.99
C ASP A 4 -7.03 3.02 16.37
N HIS A 5 -6.53 2.88 15.15
CA HIS A 5 -5.92 4.01 14.46
C HIS A 5 -6.99 4.79 13.71
N GLU A 6 -6.98 6.12 13.87
CA GLU A 6 -7.88 7.03 13.15
C GLU A 6 -7.85 6.81 11.63
N ASN A 7 -6.83 6.17 11.04
CA ASN A 7 -6.70 5.91 9.61
C ASN A 7 -7.05 4.46 9.20
N TRP A 8 -7.68 3.70 10.10
CA TRP A 8 -8.25 2.41 9.77
C TRP A 8 -9.52 2.62 8.93
N LEU A 9 -9.67 1.82 7.88
CA LEU A 9 -10.89 1.73 7.08
C LEU A 9 -11.56 0.41 7.45
N ASP A 10 -12.78 0.47 7.98
CA ASP A 10 -13.55 -0.72 8.33
C ASP A 10 -14.55 -1.10 7.24
N SER A 11 -15.41 -2.08 7.52
CA SER A 11 -16.41 -2.56 6.58
C SER A 11 -17.51 -1.54 6.26
N GLU A 12 -17.68 -0.49 7.06
CA GLU A 12 -18.65 0.57 6.84
C GLU A 12 -18.08 1.70 5.96
N ASP A 13 -16.75 1.78 5.82
CA ASP A 13 -16.02 2.80 5.05
C ASP A 13 -15.88 2.47 3.54
N GLY A 14 -16.77 1.65 2.97
CA GLY A 14 -16.66 1.19 1.58
C GLY A 14 -16.49 2.33 0.56
N ASP A 15 -17.29 3.38 0.67
CA ASP A 15 -17.19 4.57 -0.21
C ASP A 15 -15.88 5.35 0.00
N GLU A 16 -15.29 5.32 1.20
CA GLU A 16 -14.01 5.98 1.49
C GLU A 16 -12.84 5.18 0.93
N LEU A 17 -12.91 3.85 1.00
CA LEU A 17 -11.94 2.94 0.41
C LEU A 17 -11.84 3.14 -1.10
N ASP A 18 -12.98 3.20 -1.80
CA ASP A 18 -13.00 3.42 -3.24
C ASP A 18 -12.36 4.76 -3.63
N ARG A 19 -12.67 5.83 -2.89
CA ARG A 19 -12.07 7.16 -3.12
C ARG A 19 -10.57 7.19 -2.84
N ALA A 20 -10.11 6.48 -1.80
CA ALA A 20 -8.69 6.35 -1.51
C ALA A 20 -7.95 5.59 -2.61
N LEU A 21 -8.54 4.49 -3.11
CA LEU A 21 -7.99 3.76 -4.24
C LEU A 21 -7.93 4.62 -5.50
N ASP A 22 -8.99 5.36 -5.82
CA ASP A 22 -9.02 6.31 -6.93
C ASP A 22 -7.92 7.37 -6.80
N ALA A 23 -7.77 7.98 -5.62
CA ALA A 23 -6.72 8.97 -5.37
C ALA A 23 -5.31 8.40 -5.59
N ILE A 24 -5.07 7.16 -5.16
CA ILE A 24 -3.79 6.46 -5.37
C ILE A 24 -3.56 6.19 -6.87
N LEU A 25 -4.58 5.74 -7.59
CA LEU A 25 -4.51 5.46 -9.02
C LEU A 25 -4.30 6.74 -9.86
N VAL A 26 -4.96 7.84 -9.50
CA VAL A 26 -4.78 9.19 -10.09
C VAL A 26 -3.34 9.68 -9.92
N ARG A 27 -2.71 9.38 -8.78
CA ARG A 27 -1.28 9.64 -8.54
C ARG A 27 -0.33 8.71 -9.32
N ASN A 28 -0.84 8.06 -10.37
CA ASN A 28 -0.11 7.18 -11.28
C ASN A 28 0.32 5.85 -10.64
N ALA A 29 -0.31 5.41 -9.55
CA ALA A 29 -0.07 4.06 -9.05
C ALA A 29 -0.62 3.01 -10.03
N ARG A 30 0.03 1.85 -10.09
CA ARG A 30 -0.33 0.72 -10.94
C ARG A 30 -0.23 -0.58 -10.15
N TYR A 31 -1.15 -1.49 -10.39
CA TYR A 31 -0.98 -2.88 -9.94
C TYR A 31 0.18 -3.49 -10.71
N CYS A 32 1.14 -4.07 -9.99
CA CYS A 32 2.27 -4.76 -10.59
C CYS A 32 2.60 -6.03 -9.81
N PRO A 33 3.03 -7.10 -10.52
CA PRO A 33 3.55 -8.27 -9.84
C PRO A 33 4.89 -7.95 -9.19
N VAL A 34 5.09 -8.51 -8.01
CA VAL A 34 6.29 -8.35 -7.22
C VAL A 34 6.85 -9.73 -6.88
N LEU A 35 8.10 -9.98 -7.28
CA LEU A 35 8.84 -11.16 -6.84
C LEU A 35 9.48 -10.86 -5.48
N LEU A 36 9.03 -11.56 -4.45
CA LEU A 36 9.63 -11.57 -3.13
C LEU A 36 10.59 -12.76 -3.01
N THR A 37 11.82 -12.50 -2.61
CA THR A 37 12.83 -13.54 -2.33
C THR A 37 13.30 -13.43 -0.89
N LEU A 38 13.23 -14.54 -0.15
CA LEU A 38 13.84 -14.68 1.16
C LEU A 38 15.27 -15.21 0.96
N VAL A 39 16.25 -14.38 1.31
CA VAL A 39 17.67 -14.72 1.17
C VAL A 39 18.27 -14.97 2.54
N ASN A 40 18.95 -16.10 2.70
CA ASN A 40 19.81 -16.36 3.84
C ASN A 40 21.22 -15.91 3.52
N GLU A 41 21.56 -14.69 3.94
CA GLU A 41 22.86 -14.08 3.64
C GLU A 41 24.05 -14.90 4.14
N HIS A 42 23.89 -15.60 5.27
CA HIS A 42 24.96 -16.40 5.85
C HIS A 42 25.27 -17.65 5.03
N LYS A 43 24.24 -18.27 4.44
CA LYS A 43 24.39 -19.44 3.57
C LYS A 43 24.57 -19.08 2.09
N GLU A 44 24.45 -17.79 1.75
CA GLU A 44 24.43 -17.27 0.38
C GLU A 44 23.37 -17.96 -0.50
N ASP A 45 22.19 -18.28 0.06
CA ASP A 45 21.14 -19.06 -0.62
C ASP A 45 19.75 -18.42 -0.54
N ILE A 46 18.88 -18.75 -1.49
CA ILE A 46 17.48 -18.33 -1.53
C ILE A 46 16.63 -19.42 -0.87
N GLU A 47 16.14 -19.15 0.34
CA GLU A 47 15.34 -20.11 1.12
C GLU A 47 13.88 -20.17 0.61
N ALA A 48 13.38 -19.07 0.00
CA ALA A 48 12.04 -19.05 -0.59
C ALA A 48 11.90 -17.94 -1.64
N ALA A 49 11.01 -18.15 -2.62
CA ALA A 49 10.60 -17.14 -3.58
C ALA A 49 9.10 -17.23 -3.87
N GLY A 50 8.44 -16.09 -4.05
CA GLY A 50 7.01 -16.02 -4.37
C GLY A 50 6.65 -14.74 -5.11
N VAL A 51 5.63 -14.82 -5.96
CA VAL A 51 5.10 -13.66 -6.70
C VAL A 51 3.80 -13.21 -6.04
N ILE A 52 3.71 -11.91 -5.73
CA ILE A 52 2.47 -11.26 -5.29
C ILE A 52 1.96 -10.44 -6.47
N THR A 53 0.76 -10.73 -6.97
CA THR A 53 0.22 -10.16 -8.21
C THR A 53 -0.54 -8.85 -8.02
N ASP A 54 -1.02 -8.58 -6.80
CA ASP A 54 -1.97 -7.49 -6.54
C ASP A 54 -1.34 -6.35 -5.74
N CYS A 55 -0.06 -6.06 -5.98
CA CYS A 55 0.64 -4.97 -5.32
C CYS A 55 0.43 -3.64 -6.06
N LEU A 56 -0.15 -2.66 -5.38
CA LEU A 56 -0.26 -1.29 -5.88
C LEU A 56 1.06 -0.53 -5.67
N ARG A 57 1.65 0.01 -6.74
CA ARG A 57 2.95 0.69 -6.71
C ARG A 57 2.96 1.97 -7.54
N PHE A 58 3.70 2.97 -7.08
CA PHE A 58 4.11 4.10 -7.91
C PHE A 58 5.30 3.72 -8.81
N PRO A 59 5.20 3.87 -10.14
CA PRO A 59 6.32 3.66 -11.04
C PRO A 59 7.53 4.51 -10.66
N GLY A 60 8.72 3.91 -10.67
CA GLY A 60 9.98 4.60 -10.35
C GLY A 60 10.34 4.66 -8.86
N GLU A 61 9.41 4.33 -7.95
CA GLU A 61 9.74 4.29 -6.51
C GLU A 61 10.50 3.00 -6.13
N PRO A 62 11.50 3.08 -5.23
CA PRO A 62 12.27 1.94 -4.77
C PRO A 62 11.39 0.83 -4.18
N SER A 63 11.79 -0.43 -4.36
CA SER A 63 11.04 -1.57 -3.82
C SER A 63 10.90 -1.58 -2.28
N ARG A 64 11.72 -0.80 -1.59
CA ARG A 64 11.71 -0.65 -0.12
C ARG A 64 10.67 0.37 0.38
N ARG A 65 10.03 1.12 -0.54
CA ARG A 65 8.95 2.08 -0.26
C ARG A 65 7.56 1.50 -0.57
N TRP A 66 7.42 0.18 -0.54
CA TRP A 66 6.11 -0.44 -0.69
C TRP A 66 5.22 -0.08 0.49
N LEU A 67 4.06 0.51 0.17
CA LEU A 67 3.00 0.89 1.10
C LEU A 67 3.58 1.46 2.41
N ASP A 68 4.42 2.49 2.32
CA ASP A 68 4.79 3.25 3.50
C ASP A 68 3.47 3.65 4.19
N ARG A 69 3.24 3.13 5.41
CA ARG A 69 2.03 3.41 6.19
C ARG A 69 1.80 4.92 6.32
N ARG A 70 2.85 5.75 6.19
CA ARG A 70 2.75 7.21 6.10
C ARG A 70 2.08 7.68 4.81
N VAL A 71 2.46 7.15 3.66
CA VAL A 71 1.87 7.51 2.36
C VAL A 71 0.40 7.07 2.28
N LEU A 72 0.08 5.86 2.76
CA LEU A 72 -1.32 5.42 2.86
C LEU A 72 -2.14 6.33 3.78
N ARG A 73 -1.60 6.65 4.96
CA ARG A 73 -2.23 7.57 5.91
C ARG A 73 -2.42 8.98 5.33
N GLU A 74 -1.45 9.50 4.59
CA GLU A 74 -1.57 10.80 3.92
C GLU A 74 -2.73 10.79 2.92
N VAL A 75 -2.86 9.74 2.09
CA VAL A 75 -3.96 9.64 1.12
C VAL A 75 -5.32 9.50 1.81
N VAL A 76 -5.43 8.65 2.85
CA VAL A 76 -6.67 8.51 3.61
C VAL A 76 -7.09 9.84 4.26
N ASN A 77 -6.14 10.56 4.84
CA ASN A 77 -6.39 11.88 5.42
C ASN A 77 -6.83 12.91 4.36
N GLU A 78 -6.23 12.91 3.17
CA GLU A 78 -6.65 13.81 2.09
C GLU A 78 -8.07 13.54 1.63
N VAL A 79 -8.44 12.26 1.43
CA VAL A 79 -9.81 11.87 1.05
C VAL A 79 -10.82 12.33 2.09
N ARG A 80 -10.48 12.19 3.39
CA ARG A 80 -11.35 12.64 4.48
C ARG A 80 -11.40 14.16 4.62
N SER A 81 -10.31 14.87 4.35
CA SER A 81 -10.31 16.33 4.33
C SER A 81 -11.20 16.90 3.24
N ILE A 82 -11.33 16.22 2.09
CA ILE A 82 -12.26 16.61 1.02
C ILE A 82 -13.73 16.53 1.50
N ARG A 83 -14.03 15.70 2.51
CA ARG A 83 -15.38 15.54 3.09
C ARG A 83 -15.77 16.67 4.04
N LEU A 84 -14.80 17.41 4.59
CA LEU A 84 -14.99 18.49 5.57
C LEU A 84 -15.02 19.89 4.95
N ALA A 85 -14.77 20.01 3.65
CA ALA A 85 -14.82 21.26 2.88
C ALA A 85 -16.12 21.35 2.07
#